data_AF-A0A4R9JT75-F1
#
_entry.id   AF-A0A4R9JT75-F1
#
_cell.length_a   1.000
_cell.length_b   1.000
_cell.length_c   1.000
_cell.angle_alpha   90.00
_cell.angle_beta   90.00
_cell.angle_gamma   90.00
#
_symmetry.space_group_name_H-M   'P 1'
#
loop_
_entity.id
_entity.type
_entity.pdbx_description
1 polymer ?
#
loop_
_entity_poly.entity_id
_entity_poly.type
_entity_poly.pdbx_seq_one_letter_code
_entity_poly.pdbx_strand_id
1 'polypeptide(L)'
;MTQLKQKLRLLGIILSLLLTTFPLFSNFLVTPEENLKLEFQTNVRSILRFCKQNPIQVYGRNPINSLSTCVSVLEGEVAMESFFPEETDELTETQWSFYDSLGKQIFPTVIWNGMDSMVFVSFVRSKRGQFGVQLQRKKDGAYYFYRTKLTNWVVL
;
A
#
# COMPACT_ATOMS: atom_id res chain seq x y z
N MET A 1 52.69 -17.61 5.24
CA MET A 1 52.20 -16.21 5.18
C MET A 1 51.25 -15.91 4.01
N THR A 2 51.21 -16.76 2.98
CA THR A 2 50.41 -16.58 1.74
C THR A 2 48.94 -17.00 1.86
N GLN A 3 48.63 -18.09 2.59
CA GLN A 3 47.25 -18.54 2.75
C GLN A 3 46.35 -17.57 3.53
N LEU A 4 46.86 -16.90 4.57
CA LEU A 4 46.07 -15.95 5.36
C LEU A 4 45.64 -14.73 4.53
N LYS A 5 46.54 -14.24 3.66
CA LYS A 5 46.26 -13.14 2.73
C LYS A 5 45.21 -13.52 1.68
N GLN A 6 45.23 -14.76 1.18
CA GLN A 6 44.21 -15.27 0.28
C GLN A 6 42.84 -15.37 0.95
N LYS A 7 42.77 -15.86 2.19
CA LYS A 7 41.52 -15.94 2.96
C LYS A 7 40.93 -14.55 3.25
N LEU A 8 41.77 -13.56 3.61
CA LEU A 8 41.31 -12.18 3.81
C LEU A 8 40.79 -11.53 2.52
N ARG A 9 41.47 -11.75 1.38
CA ARG A 9 40.99 -11.26 0.08
C ARG A 9 39.65 -11.87 -0.30
N LEU A 10 39.48 -13.17 -0.10
CA LEU A 10 38.22 -13.87 -0.37
C LEU A 10 37.10 -13.32 0.52
N LEU A 11 37.36 -13.11 1.81
CA LEU A 11 36.40 -12.53 2.74
C LEU A 11 35.97 -11.12 2.31
N GLY A 12 36.92 -10.27 1.90
CA GLY A 12 36.64 -8.93 1.40
C GLY A 12 35.78 -8.92 0.13
N ILE A 13 36.04 -9.85 -0.80
CA ILE A 13 35.23 -10.02 -2.02
C ILE A 13 33.80 -10.44 -1.66
N ILE A 14 33.63 -11.43 -0.77
CA ILE A 14 32.31 -11.90 -0.32
C ILE A 14 31.54 -10.76 0.37
N LEU A 15 32.19 -10.00 1.24
CA LEU A 15 31.56 -8.89 1.96
C LEU A 15 31.13 -7.78 0.99
N SER A 16 31.98 -7.45 0.02
CA SER A 16 31.66 -6.47 -1.03
C SER A 16 30.51 -6.94 -1.90
N LEU A 17 30.45 -8.24 -2.25
CA LEU A 17 29.35 -8.81 -3.04
C LEU A 17 28.04 -8.79 -2.25
N LEU A 18 28.09 -9.12 -0.95
CA LEU A 18 26.94 -9.03 -0.06
C LEU A 18 26.43 -7.59 0.03
N LEU A 19 27.31 -6.61 0.25
CA LEU A 19 26.95 -5.20 0.34
C LEU A 19 26.33 -4.64 -0.95
N THR A 20 26.77 -5.08 -2.13
CA THR A 20 26.23 -4.62 -3.42
C THR A 20 24.96 -5.36 -3.84
N THR A 21 24.77 -6.62 -3.43
CA THR A 21 23.59 -7.41 -3.78
C THR A 21 22.45 -7.29 -2.77
N PHE A 22 22.72 -6.95 -1.51
CA PHE A 22 21.68 -6.69 -0.51
C PHE A 22 20.60 -5.69 -0.96
N PRO A 23 20.95 -4.53 -1.55
CA PRO A 23 19.94 -3.59 -2.06
C PRO A 23 19.20 -4.10 -3.31
N LEU A 24 19.72 -5.12 -4.01
CA LEU A 24 19.01 -5.73 -5.14
C LEU A 24 17.88 -6.66 -4.65
N PHE A 25 18.04 -7.30 -3.49
CA PHE A 25 17.01 -8.12 -2.84
C PHE A 25 15.95 -7.30 -2.10
N SER A 26 16.17 -5.99 -1.84
CA SER A 26 15.18 -5.12 -1.21
C SER A 26 14.09 -4.59 -2.15
N ASN A 27 14.00 -5.09 -3.39
CA ASN A 27 13.09 -4.58 -4.43
C ASN A 27 11.64 -5.06 -4.37
N PHE A 28 11.17 -5.49 -3.19
CA PHE A 28 9.76 -5.33 -2.88
C PHE A 28 9.70 -4.52 -1.61
N LEU A 29 9.35 -3.25 -1.75
CA LEU A 29 8.89 -2.47 -0.63
C LEU A 29 7.65 -3.20 -0.10
N VAL A 30 7.78 -3.92 1.02
CA VAL A 30 6.66 -4.61 1.66
C VAL A 30 6.27 -3.80 2.88
N THR A 31 4.98 -3.65 3.13
CA THR A 31 4.51 -3.10 4.40
C THR A 31 4.96 -4.01 5.56
N PRO A 32 5.19 -3.48 6.78
CA PRO A 32 5.51 -4.30 7.93
C PRO A 32 4.41 -5.32 8.24
N GLU A 33 4.76 -6.36 9.00
CA GLU A 33 3.81 -7.36 9.52
C GLU A 33 3.08 -6.89 10.79
N GLU A 34 2.86 -5.58 10.93
CA GLU A 34 2.08 -4.97 12.01
C GLU A 34 0.79 -4.34 11.48
N ASN A 35 -0.12 -3.99 12.39
CA ASN A 35 -1.38 -3.32 12.04
C ASN A 35 -1.15 -1.82 11.78
N LEU A 36 -1.23 -1.44 10.52
CA LEU A 36 -1.24 -0.06 10.03
C LEU A 36 -2.64 0.52 10.10
N LYS A 37 -2.73 1.80 10.48
CA LYS A 37 -4.00 2.48 10.71
C LYS A 37 -4.19 3.63 9.72
N LEU A 38 -5.40 3.74 9.18
CA LEU A 38 -5.84 4.81 8.29
C LEU A 38 -6.71 5.78 9.08
N GLU A 39 -6.18 6.97 9.33
CA GLU A 39 -6.88 8.01 10.08
C GLU A 39 -7.45 9.08 9.14
N PHE A 40 -8.77 9.29 9.22
CA PHE A 40 -9.46 10.32 8.46
C PHE A 40 -9.42 11.67 9.18
N GLN A 41 -9.16 12.74 8.43
CA GLN A 41 -9.13 14.11 8.97
C GLN A 41 -10.53 14.68 9.28
N THR A 42 -11.59 13.93 8.96
CA THR A 42 -12.98 14.37 9.07
C THR A 42 -13.75 13.49 10.06
N ASN A 43 -14.56 14.13 10.92
CA ASN A 43 -15.38 13.43 11.93
C ASN A 43 -16.63 12.72 11.37
N VAL A 44 -16.94 12.84 10.07
CA VAL A 44 -18.13 12.26 9.48
C VAL A 44 -17.73 11.09 8.58
N ARG A 45 -17.64 9.88 9.13
CA ARG A 45 -17.29 8.67 8.38
C ARG A 45 -18.46 8.05 7.64
N SER A 46 -19.67 8.24 8.18
CA SER A 46 -20.92 7.80 7.56
C SER A 46 -21.16 8.26 6.12
N ILE A 47 -20.42 9.28 5.63
CA ILE A 47 -20.50 9.74 4.23
C ILE A 47 -19.38 9.18 3.33
N LEU A 48 -18.43 8.44 3.91
CA LEU A 48 -17.28 7.90 3.19
C LEU A 48 -17.62 6.56 2.56
N ARG A 49 -17.11 6.39 1.35
CA ARG A 49 -17.28 5.16 0.57
C ARG A 49 -15.92 4.67 0.10
N PHE A 50 -15.71 3.38 0.18
CA PHE A 50 -14.55 2.72 -0.39
C PHE A 50 -14.96 2.12 -1.74
N CYS A 51 -14.40 2.66 -2.82
CA CYS A 51 -14.89 2.41 -4.15
C CYS A 51 -13.81 1.83 -5.05
N LYS A 52 -14.23 0.90 -5.89
CA LYS A 52 -13.46 0.36 -7.00
C LYS A 52 -13.41 1.37 -8.14
N GLN A 53 -12.22 1.58 -8.70
CA GLN A 53 -11.96 2.46 -9.83
C GLN A 53 -11.89 1.67 -11.14
N ASN A 54 -11.93 2.41 -12.27
CA ASN A 54 -11.85 1.83 -13.61
C ASN A 54 -10.48 1.14 -13.83
N PRO A 55 -10.44 -0.12 -14.30
CA PRO A 55 -9.21 -0.90 -14.47
C PRO A 55 -8.19 -0.30 -15.46
N ILE A 56 -8.57 0.70 -16.28
CA ILE A 56 -7.65 1.35 -17.22
C ILE A 56 -6.62 2.23 -16.48
N GLN A 57 -6.98 2.76 -15.31
CA GLN A 57 -6.13 3.64 -14.50
C GLN A 57 -5.92 3.02 -13.13
N VAL A 58 -4.92 2.16 -13.01
CA VAL A 58 -4.61 1.38 -11.78
C VAL A 58 -3.63 2.04 -10.83
N TYR A 59 -3.10 3.21 -11.21
CA TYR A 59 -2.20 3.99 -10.38
C TYR A 59 -2.57 5.47 -10.40
N GLY A 60 -2.43 6.14 -9.26
CA GLY A 60 -2.62 7.58 -9.13
C GLY A 60 -3.95 7.98 -8.50
N ARG A 61 -4.34 9.23 -8.73
CA ARG A 61 -5.57 9.84 -8.21
C ARG A 61 -6.61 9.82 -9.31
N ASN A 62 -7.59 8.94 -9.21
CA ASN A 62 -8.59 8.75 -10.26
C ASN A 62 -9.97 9.21 -9.79
N PRO A 63 -10.77 9.82 -10.68
CA PRO A 63 -12.17 10.09 -10.38
C PRO A 63 -12.94 8.78 -10.24
N ILE A 64 -14.04 8.83 -9.48
CA ILE A 64 -14.96 7.70 -9.41
C ILE A 64 -15.75 7.59 -10.71
N ASN A 65 -15.72 6.40 -11.35
CA ASN A 65 -16.42 6.19 -12.63
C ASN A 65 -17.89 5.80 -12.44
N SER A 66 -18.21 5.04 -11.39
CA SER A 66 -19.58 4.68 -11.01
C SER A 66 -19.66 4.42 -9.50
N LEU A 67 -20.73 4.91 -8.86
CA LEU A 67 -21.03 4.63 -7.45
C LEU A 67 -21.51 3.19 -7.22
N SER A 68 -21.77 2.42 -8.29
CA SER A 68 -22.26 1.03 -8.21
C SER A 68 -21.24 0.03 -7.68
N THR A 69 -19.97 0.42 -7.56
CA THR A 69 -18.89 -0.41 -7.02
C THR A 69 -18.26 0.22 -5.78
N CYS A 70 -19.10 0.61 -4.84
CA CYS A 70 -18.72 1.24 -3.58
C CYS A 70 -19.30 0.50 -2.38
N VAL A 71 -18.50 0.38 -1.33
CA VAL A 71 -18.92 -0.10 -0.01
C VAL A 71 -18.86 1.07 0.96
N SER A 72 -19.91 1.25 1.77
CA SER A 72 -19.92 2.32 2.78
C SER A 72 -18.93 2.00 3.91
N VAL A 73 -18.19 3.00 4.37
CA VAL A 73 -17.31 2.85 5.53
C VAL A 73 -18.17 2.95 6.79
N LEU A 74 -18.22 1.87 7.58
CA LEU A 74 -18.96 1.85 8.84
C LEU A 74 -18.28 2.73 9.89
N GLU A 75 -19.07 3.20 10.85
CA GLU A 75 -18.54 3.91 12.02
C GLU A 75 -17.73 2.95 12.91
N GLY A 76 -16.64 3.45 13.50
CA GLY A 76 -15.73 2.67 14.33
C GLY A 76 -14.49 2.14 13.59
N GLU A 77 -13.84 1.17 14.22
CA GLU A 77 -12.66 0.48 13.69
C GLU A 77 -13.08 -0.60 12.68
N VAL A 78 -12.61 -0.50 11.43
CA VAL A 78 -13.01 -1.43 10.34
C VAL A 78 -11.78 -2.06 9.70
N ALA A 79 -11.72 -3.40 9.70
CA ALA A 79 -10.65 -4.13 9.02
C ALA A 79 -10.80 -4.01 7.49
N MET A 80 -9.70 -3.72 6.78
CA MET A 80 -9.76 -3.50 5.33
C MET A 80 -10.20 -4.73 4.53
N GLU A 81 -9.97 -5.94 5.05
CA GLU A 81 -10.42 -7.18 4.44
C GLU A 81 -11.94 -7.27 4.26
N SER A 82 -12.72 -6.62 5.13
CA SER A 82 -14.19 -6.63 5.07
C SER A 82 -14.74 -6.00 3.78
N PHE A 83 -13.96 -5.16 3.11
CA PHE A 83 -14.33 -4.54 1.84
C PHE A 83 -14.13 -5.47 0.63
N PHE A 84 -13.52 -6.65 0.82
CA PHE A 84 -13.20 -7.60 -0.25
C PHE A 84 -13.78 -9.00 0.03
N PRO A 85 -15.11 -9.14 0.18
CA PRO A 85 -15.74 -10.40 0.59
C PRO A 85 -15.74 -11.50 -0.48
N GLU A 86 -15.49 -11.16 -1.75
CA GLU A 86 -15.60 -12.08 -2.88
C GLU A 86 -14.24 -12.43 -3.50
N GLU A 87 -14.04 -13.72 -3.81
CA GLU A 87 -13.06 -14.15 -4.79
C GLU A 87 -13.50 -13.61 -6.15
N THR A 88 -12.82 -12.57 -6.62
CA THR A 88 -13.21 -11.89 -7.83
C THR A 88 -12.50 -12.54 -9.02
N ASP A 89 -13.26 -13.04 -10.00
CA ASP A 89 -12.78 -13.60 -11.28
C ASP A 89 -12.22 -12.53 -12.24
N GLU A 90 -11.75 -11.41 -11.68
CA GLU A 90 -11.32 -10.27 -12.46
C GLU A 90 -9.99 -10.53 -13.16
N LEU A 91 -10.04 -10.54 -14.49
CA LEU A 91 -8.89 -10.67 -15.38
C LEU A 91 -8.02 -9.40 -15.44
N THR A 92 -8.42 -8.34 -14.74
CA THR A 92 -7.78 -7.02 -14.75
C THR A 92 -7.35 -6.60 -13.36
N GLU A 93 -6.25 -5.85 -13.28
CA GLU A 93 -5.87 -5.18 -12.05
C GLU A 93 -6.90 -4.12 -11.70
N THR A 94 -7.20 -3.96 -10.41
CA THR A 94 -8.21 -3.01 -9.95
C THR A 94 -7.72 -2.18 -8.80
N GLN A 95 -8.05 -0.89 -8.84
CA GLN A 95 -7.66 0.08 -7.83
C GLN A 95 -8.87 0.44 -6.97
N TRP A 96 -8.65 0.61 -5.68
CA TRP A 96 -9.69 0.94 -4.71
C TRP A 96 -9.27 2.12 -3.85
N SER A 97 -10.18 3.06 -3.58
CA SER A 97 -9.86 4.29 -2.86
C SER A 97 -11.08 4.83 -2.10
N PHE A 98 -10.83 5.73 -1.15
CA PHE A 98 -11.89 6.41 -0.41
C PHE A 98 -12.40 7.63 -1.16
N TYR A 99 -13.72 7.83 -1.10
CA TYR A 99 -14.42 8.96 -1.66
C TYR A 99 -15.47 9.48 -0.68
N ASP A 100 -15.75 10.77 -0.74
CA ASP A 100 -16.88 11.36 -0.03
C ASP A 100 -18.20 11.19 -0.80
N SER A 101 -19.29 11.73 -0.24
CA SER A 101 -20.62 11.70 -0.84
C SER A 101 -20.71 12.45 -2.17
N LEU A 102 -19.78 13.36 -2.45
CA LEU A 102 -19.70 14.16 -3.68
C LEU A 102 -18.81 13.51 -4.75
N GLY A 103 -18.20 12.35 -4.44
CA GLY A 103 -17.29 11.65 -5.35
C GLY A 103 -15.88 12.24 -5.40
N LYS A 104 -15.51 13.09 -4.43
CA LYS A 104 -14.14 13.58 -4.28
C LYS A 104 -13.30 12.54 -3.54
N GLN A 105 -12.12 12.23 -4.07
CA GLN A 105 -11.20 11.28 -3.45
C GLN A 105 -10.65 11.83 -2.13
N ILE A 106 -10.62 10.98 -1.12
CA ILE A 106 -10.15 11.26 0.24
C ILE A 106 -8.85 10.50 0.49
N PHE A 107 -7.91 11.15 1.17
CA PHE A 107 -6.56 10.64 1.43
C PHE A 107 -6.30 10.57 2.95
N PRO A 108 -6.66 9.45 3.61
CA PRO A 108 -6.38 9.23 5.03
C PRO A 108 -4.89 9.33 5.34
N THR A 109 -4.57 9.79 6.55
CA THR A 109 -3.20 9.70 7.05
C THR A 109 -2.89 8.26 7.43
N VAL A 110 -1.70 7.78 7.06
CA VAL A 110 -1.22 6.48 7.52
C VAL A 110 -0.47 6.66 8.84
N ILE A 111 -0.91 5.98 9.89
CA ILE A 111 -0.17 5.87 11.14
C ILE A 111 0.77 4.66 10.99
N TRP A 112 2.03 4.95 10.66
CA TRP A 112 3.11 3.98 10.50
C TRP A 112 4.28 4.43 11.36
N ASN A 113 4.53 3.71 12.45
CA ASN A 113 5.54 4.10 13.44
C ASN A 113 6.95 4.12 12.83
N GLY A 114 7.72 5.16 13.12
CA GLY A 114 9.11 5.30 12.66
C GLY A 114 9.27 5.69 11.19
N MET A 115 8.17 5.94 10.48
CA MET A 115 8.18 6.38 9.08
C MET A 115 7.74 7.85 8.94
N ASP A 116 8.17 8.49 7.86
CA ASP A 116 7.68 9.82 7.48
C ASP A 116 6.16 9.83 7.35
N SER A 117 5.51 10.97 7.60
CA SER A 117 4.06 11.08 7.44
C SER A 117 3.64 10.81 5.99
N MET A 118 2.82 9.78 5.81
CA MET A 118 2.27 9.37 4.52
C MET A 118 0.76 9.55 4.50
N VAL A 119 0.21 9.70 3.29
CA VAL A 119 -1.22 9.53 3.04
C VAL A 119 -1.45 8.28 2.21
N PHE A 120 -2.55 7.61 2.52
CA PHE A 120 -3.09 6.54 1.70
C PHE A 120 -3.68 7.13 0.42
N VAL A 121 -3.28 6.58 -0.72
CA VAL A 121 -3.84 6.95 -2.03
C VAL A 121 -4.84 5.90 -2.47
N SER A 122 -4.42 4.64 -2.49
CA SER A 122 -5.24 3.53 -2.97
C SER A 122 -4.70 2.16 -2.58
N PHE A 123 -5.57 1.15 -2.65
CA PHE A 123 -5.16 -0.25 -2.79
C PHE A 123 -5.22 -0.66 -4.25
N VAL A 124 -4.33 -1.55 -4.65
CA VAL A 124 -4.33 -2.19 -5.97
C VAL A 124 -4.40 -3.69 -5.75
N ARG A 125 -5.41 -4.34 -6.34
CA ARG A 125 -5.52 -5.79 -6.43
C ARG A 125 -4.99 -6.22 -7.80
N SER A 126 -3.97 -7.06 -7.81
CA SER A 126 -3.43 -7.61 -9.06
C SER A 126 -4.31 -8.71 -9.61
N LYS A 127 -4.10 -9.07 -10.89
CA LYS A 127 -4.76 -10.20 -11.57
C LYS A 127 -4.57 -11.55 -10.86
N ARG A 128 -3.53 -11.67 -10.03
CA ARG A 128 -3.21 -12.89 -9.26
C ARG A 128 -3.73 -12.83 -7.82
N GLY A 129 -4.58 -11.85 -7.49
CA GLY A 129 -5.12 -11.65 -6.15
C GLY A 129 -4.11 -11.09 -5.13
N GLN A 130 -2.94 -10.62 -5.57
CA GLN A 130 -1.99 -9.97 -4.67
C GLN A 130 -2.39 -8.52 -4.42
N PHE A 131 -2.22 -8.05 -3.20
CA PHE A 131 -2.50 -6.66 -2.84
C PHE A 131 -1.23 -5.82 -2.80
N GLY A 132 -1.34 -4.64 -3.39
CA GLY A 132 -0.43 -3.53 -3.22
C GLY A 132 -1.15 -2.31 -2.66
N VAL A 133 -0.40 -1.39 -2.08
CA VAL A 133 -0.89 -0.11 -1.58
C VAL A 133 -0.04 1.01 -2.14
N GLN A 134 -0.72 2.05 -2.62
CA GLN A 134 -0.10 3.29 -3.05
C GLN A 134 -0.14 4.29 -1.90
N LEU A 135 1.04 4.74 -1.48
CA LEU A 135 1.22 5.76 -0.47
C LEU A 135 1.89 6.97 -1.07
N GLN A 136 1.61 8.16 -0.53
CA GLN A 136 2.31 9.38 -0.89
C GLN A 136 2.89 10.02 0.36
N ARG A 137 4.18 10.32 0.34
CA ARG A 137 4.83 11.05 1.43
C ARG A 137 4.40 12.52 1.41
N LYS A 138 3.96 13.03 2.56
CA LYS A 138 3.44 14.42 2.66
C LYS A 138 4.52 15.49 2.42
N LYS A 139 5.77 15.21 2.82
CA LYS A 139 6.87 16.17 2.80
C LYS A 139 7.25 16.64 1.39
N ASP A 140 7.30 15.73 0.43
CA ASP A 140 7.81 15.98 -0.93
C ASP A 140 6.90 15.43 -2.03
N GLY A 141 5.78 14.81 -1.67
CA GLY A 141 4.82 14.27 -2.64
C GLY A 141 5.29 13.00 -3.35
N ALA A 142 6.40 12.38 -2.91
CA ALA A 142 6.90 11.16 -3.51
C ALA A 142 5.90 10.00 -3.33
N TYR A 143 5.64 9.27 -4.43
CA TYR A 143 4.77 8.11 -4.43
C TYR A 143 5.56 6.83 -4.19
N TYR A 144 4.97 5.95 -3.40
CA TYR A 144 5.50 4.65 -3.07
C TYR A 144 4.45 3.57 -3.31
N PHE A 145 4.90 2.42 -3.80
CA PHE A 145 4.06 1.26 -4.04
C PHE A 145 4.59 0.12 -3.21
N TYR A 146 3.82 -0.29 -2.20
CA TYR A 146 4.20 -1.38 -1.31
C TYR A 146 3.35 -2.61 -1.60
N ARG A 147 3.96 -3.79 -1.61
CA ARG A 147 3.20 -5.04 -1.47
C ARG A 147 2.65 -5.13 -0.05
N THR A 148 1.43 -5.63 0.11
CA THR A 148 0.79 -5.68 1.42
C THR A 148 -0.20 -6.82 1.58
N LYS A 149 -0.64 -7.05 2.83
CA LYS A 149 -1.72 -7.95 3.22
C LYS A 149 -2.86 -7.08 3.75
N LEU A 150 -4.10 -7.32 3.32
CA LEU A 150 -5.25 -6.53 3.77
C LEU A 150 -5.47 -6.61 5.30
N THR A 151 -5.13 -7.75 5.91
CA THR A 151 -5.18 -7.98 7.37
C THR A 151 -4.35 -6.99 8.17
N ASN A 152 -3.34 -6.37 7.55
CA ASN A 152 -2.46 -5.41 8.21
C ASN A 152 -3.05 -3.99 8.21
N TRP A 153 -4.24 -3.78 7.67
CA TRP A 153 -4.81 -2.43 7.52
C TRP A 153 -6.15 -2.30 8.19
N VAL A 154 -6.25 -1.23 8.97
CA VAL A 154 -7.44 -0.89 9.72
C VAL A 154 -7.83 0.56 9.43
N VAL A 155 -9.11 0.78 9.15
CA VAL A 155 -9.72 2.10 9.08
C VAL A 155 -10.07 2.51 10.50
N LEU A 156 -9.46 3.62 10.93
CA LEU A 156 -9.58 4.17 12.26
C LEU A 156 -10.26 5.49 12.31
#